data_AF-A0A099BWD6-F1
#
_entry.id   AF-A0A099BWD6-F1
#
_cell.length_a   1.000
_cell.length_b   1.000
_cell.length_c   1.000
_cell.angle_alpha   90.00
_cell.angle_beta   90.00
_cell.angle_gamma   90.00
#
_symmetry.space_group_name_H-M   'P 1'
#
loop_
_entity.id
_entity.type
_entity.pdbx_description
1 polymer ?
#
loop_
_entity_poly.entity_id
_entity_poly.type
_entity_poly.pdbx_seq_one_letter_code
_entity_poly.pdbx_strand_id
1 'polypeptide(L)'
;MAEKEIAVKAKVRQSNIELLRIIAMFFVLIGHANGFVMGMPSPVEIETDTLSSFIRILFMSITIGGVNIFVLISGWFGVRASYRGLGKLLFQFFFLLWSIYIVAILCGETTFNSQVIRISMGLTQEYWFVMGYLGLYILTPVLNAFVEKVNKRQFQMFLITFYIYQCYNC
;
A
#
# COMPACT_ATOMS: atom_id res chain seq x y z
N MET A 1 -10.34 -48.55 16.18
CA MET A 1 -9.50 -47.55 16.84
C MET A 1 -8.63 -46.94 15.76
N ALA A 2 -9.08 -45.84 15.14
CA ALA A 2 -8.42 -45.20 14.00
C ALA A 2 -7.83 -43.88 14.49
N GLU A 3 -6.50 -43.84 14.61
CA GLU A 3 -5.76 -42.62 14.88
C GLU A 3 -5.96 -41.66 13.71
N LYS A 4 -6.66 -40.55 13.96
CA LYS A 4 -6.65 -39.40 13.06
C LYS A 4 -5.27 -38.76 13.18
N GLU A 5 -4.38 -39.10 12.26
CA GLU A 5 -3.24 -38.25 11.92
C GLU A 5 -3.75 -36.88 11.51
N ILE A 6 -3.78 -35.95 12.47
CA ILE A 6 -3.89 -34.53 12.18
C ILE A 6 -2.51 -34.12 11.65
N ALA A 7 -2.30 -34.34 10.35
CA ALA A 7 -1.18 -33.76 9.65
C ALA A 7 -1.30 -32.23 9.75
N VAL A 8 -0.56 -31.64 10.69
CA VAL A 8 -0.32 -30.20 10.73
C VAL A 8 0.44 -29.88 9.46
N LYS A 9 -0.28 -29.52 8.39
CA LYS A 9 0.31 -29.11 7.12
C LYS A 9 1.15 -27.88 7.40
N ALA A 10 2.47 -28.06 7.53
CA ALA A 10 3.39 -26.97 7.78
C ALA A 10 3.19 -25.90 6.70
N LYS A 11 2.91 -24.66 7.10
CA LYS A 11 2.74 -23.55 6.17
C LYS A 11 4.10 -23.28 5.52
N VAL A 12 4.29 -23.74 4.30
CA VAL A 12 5.53 -23.55 3.55
C VAL A 12 5.69 -22.07 3.20
N ARG A 13 6.87 -21.51 3.52
CA ARG A 13 7.24 -20.14 3.18
C ARG A 13 7.34 -20.00 1.65
N GLN A 14 6.71 -18.97 1.09
CA GLN A 14 6.70 -18.72 -0.35
C GLN A 14 7.66 -17.59 -0.73
N SER A 15 8.94 -17.92 -0.92
CA SER A 15 10.01 -16.94 -1.20
C SER A 15 9.77 -16.12 -2.47
N ASN A 16 9.14 -16.72 -3.49
CA ASN A 16 8.75 -16.01 -4.71
C ASN A 16 7.74 -14.87 -4.44
N ILE A 17 6.77 -15.10 -3.56
CA ILE A 17 5.77 -14.09 -3.20
C ILE A 17 6.37 -13.02 -2.29
N GLU A 18 7.30 -13.39 -1.41
CA GLU A 18 8.04 -12.42 -0.60
C GLU A 18 8.93 -11.51 -1.46
N LEU A 19 9.63 -12.08 -2.44
CA LEU A 19 10.39 -11.31 -3.42
C LEU A 19 9.48 -10.37 -4.21
N LEU A 20 8.33 -10.87 -4.70
CA LEU A 20 7.34 -10.03 -5.38
C LEU A 20 6.86 -8.88 -4.50
N ARG A 21 6.67 -9.11 -3.19
CA ARG A 21 6.27 -8.07 -2.23
C ARG A 21 7.35 -7.00 -2.08
N ILE A 22 8.63 -7.40 -2.03
CA ILE A 22 9.77 -6.47 -1.96
C ILE A 22 9.84 -5.64 -3.25
N ILE A 23 9.73 -6.28 -4.41
CA ILE A 23 9.68 -5.58 -5.72
C ILE A 23 8.52 -4.59 -5.76
N ALA A 24 7.34 -4.98 -5.27
CA ALA A 24 6.19 -4.10 -5.17
C ALA A 24 6.47 -2.87 -4.29
N MET A 25 7.12 -3.04 -3.12
CA MET A 25 7.55 -1.91 -2.28
C MET A 25 8.52 -0.98 -3.01
N PHE A 26 9.48 -1.51 -3.78
CA PHE A 26 10.39 -0.70 -4.59
C PHE A 26 9.64 0.13 -5.64
N PHE A 27 8.66 -0.48 -6.31
CA PHE A 27 7.82 0.27 -7.24
C PHE A 27 7.13 1.43 -6.54
N VAL A 28 6.52 1.24 -5.36
CA VAL A 28 5.91 2.36 -4.61
C VAL A 28 6.90 3.51 -4.37
N LEU A 29 8.14 3.20 -3.98
CA LEU A 29 9.18 4.23 -3.80
C LEU A 29 9.54 4.96 -5.10
N ILE A 30 9.61 4.24 -6.22
CA ILE A 30 9.85 4.83 -7.55
C ILE A 30 8.73 5.80 -7.92
N GLY A 31 7.46 5.49 -7.64
CA GLY A 31 6.35 6.42 -7.92
C GLY A 31 6.38 7.66 -7.06
N HIS A 32 6.81 7.56 -5.79
CA HIS A 32 7.03 8.76 -4.98
C HIS A 32 8.17 9.62 -5.55
N ALA A 33 9.30 9.02 -5.93
CA ALA A 33 10.41 9.77 -6.52
C ALA A 33 10.01 10.39 -7.88
N ASN A 34 9.45 9.60 -8.78
CA ASN A 34 9.15 10.01 -10.15
C ASN A 34 7.90 10.90 -10.24
N GLY A 35 6.83 10.57 -9.52
CA GLY A 35 5.57 11.30 -9.58
C GLY A 35 5.51 12.50 -8.62
N PHE A 36 5.97 12.33 -7.37
CA PHE A 36 5.82 13.35 -6.34
C PHE A 36 7.00 14.32 -6.28
N VAL A 37 8.23 13.81 -6.35
CA VAL A 37 9.45 14.65 -6.27
C VAL A 37 9.77 15.28 -7.63
N MET A 38 9.77 14.48 -8.71
CA MET A 38 10.10 14.97 -10.05
C MET A 38 8.90 15.54 -10.83
N GLY A 39 7.67 15.28 -10.37
CA GLY A 39 6.45 15.66 -11.09
C GLY A 39 6.19 14.81 -12.35
N MET A 40 5.04 15.03 -13.00
CA MET A 40 4.74 14.42 -14.30
C MET A 40 5.36 15.25 -15.44
N PRO A 41 5.78 14.62 -16.55
CA PRO A 41 6.25 15.35 -17.72
C PRO A 41 5.20 16.32 -18.27
N SER A 42 5.58 17.55 -18.58
CA SER A 42 4.70 18.51 -19.24
C SER A 42 4.52 18.18 -20.74
N PRO A 43 3.47 18.70 -21.42
CA PRO A 43 3.29 18.49 -22.86
C PRO A 43 4.52 18.90 -23.69
N VAL A 44 5.17 20.01 -23.30
CA VAL A 44 6.37 20.50 -23.96
C VAL A 44 7.55 19.53 -23.76
N GLU A 45 7.72 18.97 -22.56
CA GLU A 45 8.76 17.96 -22.28
C GLU A 45 8.52 16.66 -23.06
N ILE A 46 7.26 16.28 -23.27
CA ILE A 46 6.92 15.09 -24.07
C ILE A 46 7.33 15.27 -25.53
N GLU A 47 7.16 16.47 -26.08
CA GLU A 47 7.56 16.81 -27.45
C GLU A 47 9.07 16.98 -27.60
N THR A 48 9.73 17.60 -26.62
CA THR A 48 11.16 17.96 -26.69
C THR A 48 12.11 16.89 -26.18
N ASP A 49 11.68 16.05 -25.23
CA ASP A 49 12.42 14.92 -24.68
C ASP A 49 11.49 13.71 -24.52
N THR A 50 11.10 13.16 -25.67
CA THR A 50 10.12 12.07 -25.75
C THR A 50 10.59 10.81 -25.05
N LEU A 51 11.89 10.48 -25.12
CA LEU A 51 12.41 9.25 -24.51
C LEU A 51 12.39 9.33 -22.98
N SER A 52 12.88 10.43 -22.41
CA SER A 52 12.82 10.64 -20.96
C SER A 52 11.38 10.66 -20.46
N SER A 53 10.51 11.39 -21.15
CA SER A 53 9.08 11.47 -20.83
C SER A 53 8.39 10.10 -20.90
N PHE A 54 8.68 9.31 -21.94
CA PHE A 54 8.16 7.94 -22.07
C PHE A 54 8.61 7.06 -20.90
N ILE A 55 9.89 7.09 -20.54
CA ILE A 55 10.43 6.30 -19.42
C ILE A 55 9.73 6.71 -18.12
N ARG A 56 9.57 8.01 -17.85
CA ARG A 56 8.87 8.51 -16.66
C ARG A 56 7.42 8.04 -16.62
N ILE A 57 6.69 8.10 -17.74
CA ILE A 57 5.30 7.64 -17.84
C ILE A 57 5.21 6.11 -17.65
N LEU A 58 6.14 5.35 -18.24
CA LEU A 58 6.21 3.90 -18.12
C LEU A 58 6.40 3.47 -16.66
N PHE A 59 7.40 4.05 -15.96
CA PHE A 59 7.65 3.74 -14.56
C PHE A 59 6.49 4.18 -13.66
N MET A 60 5.84 5.31 -13.95
CA MET A 60 4.63 5.72 -13.22
C MET A 60 3.52 4.68 -13.37
N SER A 61 3.30 4.18 -14.59
CA SER A 61 2.28 3.16 -14.88
C SER A 61 2.55 1.84 -14.16
N ILE A 62 3.82 1.38 -14.15
CA ILE A 62 4.23 0.17 -13.41
C ILE A 62 4.03 0.36 -11.90
N THR A 63 4.31 1.56 -11.39
CA THR A 63 4.20 1.85 -9.96
C THR A 63 2.79 1.72 -9.42
N ILE A 64 1.80 2.19 -10.19
CA ILE A 64 0.38 2.04 -9.84
C ILE A 64 0.05 0.54 -9.65
N GLY A 65 0.58 -0.33 -10.51
CA GLY A 65 0.47 -1.79 -10.36
C GLY A 65 1.17 -2.31 -9.10
N GLY A 66 2.33 -1.75 -8.74
CA GLY A 66 3.08 -2.11 -7.53
C GLY A 66 2.27 -1.95 -6.24
N VAL A 67 1.57 -0.83 -6.07
CA VAL A 67 0.69 -0.60 -4.90
C VAL A 67 -0.40 -1.67 -4.82
N ASN A 68 -1.05 -1.97 -5.95
CA ASN A 68 -2.10 -2.99 -6.02
C ASN A 68 -1.56 -4.38 -5.65
N ILE A 69 -0.42 -4.78 -6.20
CA ILE A 69 0.24 -6.06 -5.88
C ILE A 69 0.55 -6.13 -4.37
N PHE A 70 1.10 -5.07 -3.79
CA PHE A 70 1.42 -5.02 -2.37
C PHE A 70 0.20 -5.23 -1.47
N VAL A 71 -0.92 -4.58 -1.80
CA VAL A 71 -2.19 -4.72 -1.06
C VAL A 71 -2.78 -6.11 -1.27
N LEU A 72 -2.80 -6.62 -2.51
CA LEU A 72 -3.34 -7.95 -2.84
C LEU A 72 -2.58 -9.07 -2.13
N ILE A 73 -1.24 -9.03 -2.10
CA ILE A 73 -0.43 -10.00 -1.35
C ILE A 73 -0.79 -9.95 0.15
N SER A 74 -1.00 -8.75 0.69
CA SER A 74 -1.40 -8.58 2.09
C SER A 74 -2.76 -9.22 2.37
N GLY A 75 -3.75 -9.02 1.48
CA GLY A 75 -5.06 -9.67 1.59
C GLY A 75 -5.03 -11.18 1.37
N TRP A 76 -4.22 -11.67 0.42
CA TRP A 76 -4.17 -13.08 0.01
C TRP A 76 -3.80 -14.03 1.15
N PHE A 77 -2.85 -13.64 2.00
CA PHE A 77 -2.46 -14.46 3.15
C PHE A 77 -3.37 -14.29 4.37
N GLY A 78 -4.45 -13.51 4.25
CA GLY A 78 -5.39 -13.24 5.33
C GLY A 78 -4.70 -12.57 6.50
N VAL A 79 -4.31 -11.30 6.34
CA VAL A 79 -3.86 -10.48 7.48
C VAL A 79 -4.86 -10.66 8.62
N ARG A 80 -4.37 -10.82 9.84
CA ARG A 80 -5.21 -10.85 11.03
C ARG A 80 -4.90 -9.59 11.81
N ALA A 81 -5.90 -8.72 11.91
CA ALA A 81 -5.78 -7.51 12.69
C ALA A 81 -5.44 -7.87 14.13
N SER A 82 -4.40 -7.23 14.68
CA SER A 82 -4.02 -7.37 16.07
C SER A 82 -3.51 -6.03 16.57
N TYR A 83 -3.76 -5.72 17.84
CA TYR A 83 -3.25 -4.49 18.45
C TYR A 83 -1.72 -4.39 18.36
N ARG A 84 -1.02 -5.53 18.47
CA ARG A 84 0.43 -5.59 18.30
C ARG A 84 0.86 -5.26 16.86
N GLY A 85 0.15 -5.77 15.85
CA GLY A 85 0.44 -5.46 14.45
C GLY A 85 0.14 -4.00 14.11
N LEU A 86 -0.97 -3.47 14.62
CA LEU A 86 -1.33 -2.05 14.52
C LEU A 86 -0.25 -1.16 15.14
N GLY A 87 0.18 -1.48 16.37
CA GLY A 87 1.24 -0.74 17.05
C GLY A 87 2.56 -0.78 16.29
N LYS A 88 2.93 -1.92 15.69
CA LYS A 88 4.12 -2.02 14.83
C LYS A 88 4.01 -1.15 13.58
N LEU A 89 2.85 -1.13 12.92
CA LEU A 89 2.60 -0.30 11.74
C LEU A 89 2.73 1.19 12.07
N LEU A 90 2.04 1.64 13.13
CA LEU A 90 2.09 3.03 13.59
C LEU A 90 3.50 3.40 14.04
N PHE A 91 4.19 2.52 14.75
CA PHE A 91 5.58 2.75 15.14
C PHE A 91 6.48 2.93 13.92
N GLN A 92 6.44 2.03 12.93
CA GLN A 92 7.25 2.16 11.71
C GLN A 92 6.95 3.46 10.97
N PHE A 93 5.68 3.82 10.85
CA PHE A 93 5.23 5.04 10.20
C PHE A 93 5.77 6.29 10.91
N PHE A 94 5.47 6.45 12.21
CA PHE A 94 5.90 7.62 12.97
C PHE A 94 7.42 7.66 13.14
N PHE A 95 8.07 6.52 13.36
CA PHE A 95 9.52 6.45 13.46
C PHE A 95 10.18 7.04 12.21
N LEU A 96 9.77 6.62 11.02
CA LEU A 96 10.36 7.14 9.78
C LEU A 96 10.05 8.63 9.58
N LEU A 97 8.79 9.02 9.74
CA LEU A 97 8.33 10.40 9.51
C LEU A 97 9.01 11.40 10.46
N TRP A 98 9.05 11.07 11.74
CA TRP A 98 9.66 11.92 12.76
C TRP A 98 11.19 11.92 12.65
N SER A 99 11.81 10.79 12.25
CA SER A 99 13.24 10.76 11.99
C SER A 99 13.62 11.69 10.83
N ILE A 100 12.88 11.64 9.72
CA ILE A 100 13.09 12.55 8.58
C ILE A 100 12.90 14.00 9.01
N TYR A 101 11.85 14.29 9.78
CA TYR A 101 11.59 15.65 10.28
C TYR A 101 12.71 16.17 11.19
N ILE A 102 13.20 15.35 12.13
CA ILE A 102 14.32 15.71 13.01
C ILE A 102 15.58 15.98 12.18
N VAL A 103 15.91 15.11 11.22
CA VAL A 103 17.06 15.31 10.33
C VAL A 103 16.91 16.61 9.53
N ALA A 104 15.72 16.91 9.00
CA ALA A 104 15.47 18.15 8.28
C ALA A 104 15.68 19.41 9.16
N ILE A 105 15.29 19.36 10.44
CA ILE A 105 15.58 20.44 11.40
C ILE A 105 17.09 20.57 11.62
N LEU A 106 17.79 19.45 11.85
CA LEU A 106 19.24 19.46 12.09
C LEU A 106 20.04 19.96 10.89
N CYS A 107 19.55 19.73 9.67
CA CYS A 107 20.13 20.25 8.43
C CYS A 107 19.75 21.71 8.14
N GLY A 108 18.85 22.32 8.92
CA GLY A 108 18.38 23.69 8.69
C GLY A 108 17.37 23.85 7.56
N GLU A 109 16.85 22.75 7.01
CA GLU A 109 15.85 22.74 5.92
C GLU A 109 14.45 23.13 6.41
N THR A 110 14.19 22.95 7.71
CA THR A 110 12.90 23.31 8.31
C THR A 110 13.04 23.73 9.77
N THR A 111 11.99 24.33 10.31
CA THR A 111 11.92 24.78 11.71
C THR A 111 10.77 24.10 12.43
N PHE A 112 10.80 24.15 13.75
CA PHE A 112 9.72 23.61 14.57
C PHE A 112 8.45 24.44 14.38
N ASN A 113 7.47 23.90 13.66
CA ASN A 113 6.21 24.57 13.34
C ASN A 113 5.02 23.63 13.57
N SER A 114 3.94 24.16 14.16
CA SER A 114 2.68 23.44 14.39
C SER A 114 2.07 22.86 13.11
N GLN A 115 2.25 23.52 11.97
CA GLN A 115 1.83 23.02 10.67
C GLN A 115 2.61 21.76 10.26
N VAL A 116 3.93 21.73 10.46
CA VAL A 116 4.77 20.57 10.12
C VAL A 116 4.48 19.40 11.05
N ILE A 117 4.19 19.66 12.32
CA ILE A 117 3.72 18.64 13.26
C ILE A 117 2.38 18.03 12.81
N ARG A 118 1.45 18.83 12.29
CA ARG A 118 0.20 18.31 11.74
C ARG A 118 0.45 17.44 10.50
N ILE A 119 1.38 17.83 9.64
CA ILE A 119 1.78 17.02 8.48
C ILE A 119 2.42 15.70 8.94
N SER A 120 3.29 15.73 9.96
CA SER A 120 3.96 14.55 10.50
C SER A 120 3.04 13.57 11.26
N MET A 121 1.78 13.97 11.50
CA MET A 121 0.73 13.05 11.97
C MET A 121 0.20 12.14 10.86
N GLY A 122 0.56 12.37 9.60
CA GLY A 122 0.06 11.58 8.48
C GLY A 122 -1.36 11.91 8.04
N LEU A 123 -1.98 12.94 8.63
CA LEU A 123 -3.37 13.30 8.41
C LEU A 123 -3.59 14.16 7.14
N THR A 124 -2.61 14.18 6.24
CA THR A 124 -2.66 14.91 4.98
C THR A 124 -2.88 13.97 3.82
N GLN A 125 -3.32 14.51 2.67
CA GLN A 125 -3.51 13.74 1.44
C GLN A 125 -2.22 13.07 0.95
N GLU A 126 -1.06 13.59 1.34
CA GLU A 126 0.26 13.01 1.00
C GLU A 126 0.46 11.60 1.53
N TYR A 127 -0.23 11.24 2.62
CA TYR A 127 -0.14 9.93 3.25
C TYR A 127 -1.43 9.12 3.08
N TRP A 128 -2.21 9.39 2.03
CA TRP A 128 -3.47 8.71 1.72
C TRP A 128 -3.33 7.18 1.79
N PHE A 129 -2.21 6.63 1.31
CA PHE A 129 -1.97 5.19 1.30
C PHE A 129 -1.90 4.61 2.72
N VAL A 130 -1.22 5.30 3.64
CA VAL A 130 -1.09 4.83 5.03
C VAL A 130 -2.45 4.82 5.71
N MET A 131 -3.24 5.87 5.52
CA MET A 131 -4.58 5.98 6.10
C MET A 131 -5.55 4.96 5.48
N GLY A 132 -5.49 4.75 4.16
CA GLY A 132 -6.25 3.71 3.47
C GLY A 132 -5.87 2.30 3.94
N TYR A 133 -4.57 2.02 4.06
CA TYR A 133 -4.06 0.74 4.55
C TYR A 133 -4.43 0.49 6.01
N LEU A 134 -4.41 1.53 6.85
CA LEU A 134 -4.87 1.48 8.23
C LEU A 134 -6.36 1.14 8.32
N GLY A 135 -7.18 1.80 7.49
CA GLY A 135 -8.61 1.48 7.36
C GLY A 135 -8.84 0.03 6.95
N LEU A 136 -8.10 -0.45 5.93
CA LEU A 136 -8.16 -1.84 5.49
C LEU A 136 -7.74 -2.82 6.61
N TYR A 137 -6.68 -2.48 7.36
CA TYR A 137 -6.21 -3.26 8.50
C TYR A 137 -7.28 -3.39 9.59
N ILE A 138 -7.98 -2.29 9.90
CA ILE A 138 -9.09 -2.28 10.88
C ILE A 138 -10.28 -3.08 10.37
N LEU A 139 -10.61 -2.98 9.07
CA LEU A 139 -11.72 -3.71 8.43
C LEU A 139 -11.43 -5.19 8.19
N THR A 140 -10.18 -5.61 8.31
CA THR A 140 -9.75 -6.98 8.03
C THR A 140 -10.55 -8.07 8.76
N PRO A 141 -10.96 -7.94 10.05
CA PRO A 141 -11.82 -8.92 10.69
C PRO A 141 -13.18 -9.10 10.00
N VAL A 142 -13.78 -8.00 9.53
CA VAL A 142 -15.05 -8.01 8.80
C VAL A 142 -14.86 -8.65 7.43
N LEU A 143 -13.80 -8.27 6.70
CA LEU A 143 -13.49 -8.82 5.38
C LEU A 143 -13.22 -10.33 5.44
N ASN A 144 -12.43 -10.78 6.41
CA ASN A 144 -12.15 -12.20 6.61
C ASN A 144 -13.44 -12.98 6.96
N ALA A 145 -14.26 -12.46 7.88
CA ALA A 145 -15.51 -13.11 8.26
C ALA A 145 -16.52 -13.17 7.10
N PHE A 146 -16.53 -12.17 6.21
CA PHE A 146 -17.35 -12.17 5.00
C PHE A 146 -16.91 -13.29 4.05
N VAL A 147 -15.62 -13.33 3.70
CA VAL A 147 -15.05 -14.32 2.76
C VAL A 147 -15.25 -15.76 3.24
N GLU A 148 -15.14 -15.99 4.56
CA GLU A 148 -15.34 -17.32 5.14
C GLU A 148 -16.81 -17.80 5.12
N LYS A 149 -17.79 -16.88 5.10
CA LYS A 149 -19.22 -17.21 5.20
C LYS A 149 -19.95 -17.26 3.85
N VAL A 150 -19.54 -16.44 2.89
CA VAL A 150 -20.26 -16.34 1.61
C VAL A 150 -19.91 -17.47 0.66
N ASN A 151 -20.92 -17.92 -0.10
CA ASN A 151 -20.66 -18.86 -1.18
C ASN A 151 -20.09 -18.16 -2.42
N LYS A 152 -19.54 -18.95 -3.35
CA LYS A 152 -18.91 -18.44 -4.59
C LYS A 152 -19.82 -17.53 -5.40
N ARG A 153 -21.12 -17.86 -5.50
CA ARG A 153 -22.08 -17.07 -6.29
C ARG A 153 -22.33 -15.69 -5.67
N GLN A 154 -22.51 -15.64 -4.34
CA GLN A 154 -22.67 -14.37 -3.61
C GLN A 154 -21.42 -13.51 -3.70
N PHE A 155 -20.24 -14.12 -3.57
CA PHE A 155 -18.96 -13.40 -3.70
C PHE A 155 -18.78 -12.82 -5.11
N GLN A 156 -19.10 -13.58 -6.16
CA GLN A 156 -19.07 -13.11 -7.54
C GLN A 156 -20.05 -11.96 -7.78
N MET A 157 -21.29 -12.08 -7.28
CA MET A 157 -22.29 -11.00 -7.39
C MET A 157 -21.80 -9.73 -6.69
N PHE A 158 -21.24 -9.86 -5.48
CA PHE A 158 -20.66 -8.72 -4.75
C PHE A 158 -19.57 -8.03 -5.56
N LEU A 159 -18.61 -8.78 -6.13
CA LEU A 159 -17.54 -8.20 -6.95
C LEU A 159 -18.08 -7.52 -8.20
N ILE A 160 -19.02 -8.15 -8.91
CA ILE A 160 -19.63 -7.57 -10.12
C ILE A 160 -20.33 -6.25 -9.77
N THR A 161 -21.18 -6.24 -8.74
CA THR A 161 -21.88 -5.03 -8.30
C THR A 161 -20.90 -3.96 -7.84
N PHE A 162 -19.86 -4.33 -7.08
CA PHE A 162 -18.82 -3.40 -6.62
C PHE A 162 -18.09 -2.74 -7.80
N TYR A 163 -17.64 -3.52 -8.78
CA TYR A 163 -16.93 -2.96 -9.95
C TYR A 163 -17.85 -2.17 -10.87
N ILE A 164 -19.13 -2.57 -11.05
CA ILE A 164 -20.11 -1.75 -11.79
C ILE A 164 -20.29 -0.40 -11.10
N TYR A 165 -20.48 -0.39 -9.78
CA TYR A 165 -20.62 0.83 -9.01
C TYR A 165 -19.36 1.70 -9.10
N GLN A 166 -18.17 1.10 -8.96
CA GLN A 166 -16.91 1.81 -9.10
C GLN A 166 -16.77 2.44 -10.50
N CYS A 167 -17.02 1.69 -11.58
CA CYS A 167 -16.93 2.20 -12.95
C CYS A 167 -17.91 3.33 -13.24
N TYR A 168 -19.06 3.37 -12.55
CA TYR A 168 -20.01 4.48 -12.68
C TYR A 168 -19.53 5.77 -11.98
N ASN A 169 -18.73 5.64 -10.91
CA ASN A 169 -18.23 6.78 -10.12
C ASN A 169 -16.81 7.23 -10.51
N CYS A 170 -16.13 6.51 -11.40
CA CYS A 170 -14.87 6.92 -12.01
C CYS A 170 -15.13 7.82 -13.23
#